data_AF-A0A964YHV2-F1
#
_entry.id   AF-A0A964YHV2-F1
#
_cell.length_a   1.000
_cell.length_b   1.000
_cell.length_c   1.000
_cell.angle_alpha   90.00
_cell.angle_beta   90.00
_cell.angle_gamma   90.00
#
_symmetry.space_group_name_H-M   'P 1'
#
loop_
_entity.id
_entity.type
_entity.pdbx_description
1 polymer ?
#
loop_
_entity_poly.entity_id
_entity_poly.type
_entity_poly.pdbx_seq_one_letter_code
_entity_poly.pdbx_strand_id
1 'polypeptide(L)'
;VLKDNGVMTVQFNHKDSGAWDVLAKSLIDAGFEITASWSVSTENPQNLHQAQKNSVSSTVLLVCRKRDPNAGSAWWDDIRPELSNLVEQRAPEFEANDITGIDLYLSAFGPALNVFSRAWPVLDSAGVEMRPEIAFEEARKAIANYRFHKLIQTDAAGFDSLTQWYILAWDAFRAREFPFDEARQLALAIGGFNVNDLSKTYKLLDSTSGTCKLLTPQQRLKKRAFSTNPDEFSALALVDGLHGIIALYLEEQSIEPVRRFLKGTGLISNDLFMRSWEVALKAIPHIGDERKRIEEEKALADLWLAMDEIQAKVVYVQPSLGLEGGQMDLF
;
A
#
# COMPACT_ATOMS: atom_id res chain seq x y z
N VAL A 1 -37.12 17.10 9.34
CA VAL A 1 -36.23 17.55 10.43
C VAL A 1 -35.06 18.37 9.89
N LEU A 2 -34.32 17.90 8.87
CA LEU A 2 -33.28 18.71 8.21
C LEU A 2 -33.88 19.67 7.16
N LYS A 3 -33.50 20.95 7.21
CA LYS A 3 -33.82 21.96 6.18
C LYS A 3 -33.14 21.61 4.85
N ASP A 4 -33.57 22.21 3.74
CA ASP A 4 -33.02 21.88 2.42
C ASP A 4 -31.53 22.22 2.28
N ASN A 5 -31.09 23.36 2.82
CA ASN A 5 -29.67 23.73 2.93
C ASN A 5 -29.00 23.21 4.21
N GLY A 6 -29.63 22.24 4.90
CA GLY A 6 -29.09 21.68 6.13
C GLY A 6 -27.89 20.79 5.87
N VAL A 7 -26.99 20.73 6.84
CA VAL A 7 -25.79 19.89 6.80
C VAL A 7 -25.94 18.79 7.84
N MET A 8 -25.70 17.54 7.45
CA MET A 8 -25.58 16.40 8.35
C MET A 8 -24.13 15.93 8.35
N THR A 9 -23.53 15.80 9.53
CA THR A 9 -22.19 15.21 9.66
C THR A 9 -22.33 13.83 10.26
N VAL A 10 -21.73 12.83 9.62
CA VAL A 10 -21.68 11.46 10.09
C VAL A 10 -20.24 11.13 10.45
N GLN A 11 -20.01 10.73 11.69
CA GLN A 11 -18.75 10.17 12.12
C GLN A 11 -18.79 8.65 11.97
N PHE A 12 -17.78 8.07 11.31
CA PHE A 12 -17.68 6.64 11.12
C PHE A 12 -16.25 6.16 11.34
N ASN A 13 -16.09 5.07 12.09
CA ASN A 13 -14.81 4.43 12.32
C ASN A 13 -15.01 2.91 12.16
N HIS A 14 -14.71 2.41 10.96
CA HIS A 14 -14.75 0.98 10.67
C HIS A 14 -13.78 0.64 9.53
N LYS A 15 -13.14 -0.53 9.63
CA LYS A 15 -12.11 -1.00 8.69
C LYS A 15 -12.70 -1.81 7.54
N ASP A 16 -13.78 -2.55 7.85
CA ASP A 16 -14.49 -3.38 6.88
C ASP A 16 -15.18 -2.52 5.79
N SER A 17 -14.82 -2.77 4.53
CA SER A 17 -15.51 -2.17 3.38
C SER A 17 -17.00 -2.49 3.32
N GLY A 18 -17.44 -3.64 3.82
CA GLY A 18 -18.85 -3.98 3.86
C GLY A 18 -19.66 -3.01 4.72
N ALA A 19 -19.08 -2.54 5.84
CA ALA A 19 -19.73 -1.55 6.69
C ALA A 19 -19.80 -0.16 6.02
N TRP A 20 -18.76 0.21 5.27
CA TRP A 20 -18.73 1.41 4.44
C TRP A 20 -19.76 1.38 3.32
N ASP A 21 -19.94 0.24 2.65
CA ASP A 21 -20.93 0.08 1.58
C ASP A 21 -22.36 0.22 2.12
N VAL A 22 -22.66 -0.42 3.25
CA VAL A 22 -23.97 -0.31 3.90
C VAL A 22 -24.25 1.14 4.34
N LEU A 23 -23.27 1.81 4.95
CA LEU A 23 -23.42 3.21 5.36
C LEU A 23 -23.66 4.11 4.14
N ALA A 24 -22.81 4.02 3.13
CA ALA A 24 -22.89 4.85 1.94
C ALA A 24 -24.21 4.66 1.21
N LYS A 25 -24.65 3.40 1.02
CA LYS A 25 -25.92 3.09 0.37
C LYS A 25 -27.09 3.66 1.16
N SER A 26 -27.08 3.54 2.49
CA SER A 26 -28.13 4.08 3.35
C SER A 26 -28.26 5.61 3.24
N LEU A 27 -27.13 6.32 3.19
CA LEU A 27 -27.11 7.78 3.00
C LEU A 27 -27.64 8.17 1.62
N ILE A 28 -27.18 7.49 0.57
CA ILE A 28 -27.56 7.73 -0.82
C ILE A 28 -29.06 7.48 -1.04
N ASP A 29 -29.59 6.40 -0.49
CA ASP A 29 -31.01 6.01 -0.57
C ASP A 29 -31.91 6.96 0.21
N ALA A 30 -31.41 7.52 1.32
CA ALA A 30 -32.09 8.57 2.06
C ALA A 30 -32.07 9.94 1.33
N GLY A 31 -31.51 10.02 0.12
CA GLY A 31 -31.46 11.23 -0.69
C GLY A 31 -30.34 12.18 -0.32
N PHE A 32 -29.28 11.70 0.33
CA PHE A 32 -28.09 12.49 0.63
C PHE A 32 -27.00 12.28 -0.42
N GLU A 33 -26.28 13.36 -0.70
CA GLU A 33 -24.96 13.32 -1.33
C GLU A 33 -23.89 13.65 -0.28
N ILE A 34 -22.73 13.04 -0.45
CA ILE A 34 -21.53 13.29 0.37
C ILE A 34 -20.75 14.39 -0.33
N THR A 35 -20.51 15.50 0.37
CA THR A 35 -19.98 16.73 -0.24
C THR A 35 -18.58 17.07 0.26
N ALA A 36 -18.18 16.51 1.39
CA ALA A 36 -16.83 16.58 1.90
C ALA A 36 -16.58 15.42 2.86
N SER A 37 -15.30 15.12 3.08
CA SER A 37 -14.86 14.10 4.00
C SER A 37 -13.56 14.52 4.66
N TRP A 38 -13.43 14.22 5.95
CA TRP A 38 -12.22 14.52 6.72
C TRP A 38 -11.83 13.30 7.52
N SER A 39 -10.59 12.87 7.38
CA SER A 39 -10.02 11.82 8.21
C SER A 39 -9.29 12.45 9.38
N VAL A 40 -9.53 11.92 10.56
CA VAL A 40 -8.90 12.33 11.80
C VAL A 40 -8.17 11.11 12.35
N SER A 41 -6.86 11.20 12.47
CA SER A 41 -6.09 10.18 13.18
C SER A 41 -6.50 10.22 14.67
N THR A 42 -6.90 9.06 15.21
CA THR A 42 -7.42 8.95 16.59
C THR A 42 -6.52 8.15 17.53
N GLU A 43 -5.30 7.78 17.12
CA GLU A 43 -4.34 7.09 17.99
C GLU A 43 -3.23 8.00 18.54
N ASN A 44 -2.72 7.60 19.72
CA ASN A 44 -1.54 8.20 20.34
C ASN A 44 -0.27 7.64 19.64
N PRO A 45 0.60 8.51 19.07
CA PRO A 45 1.85 8.09 18.43
C PRO A 45 2.75 7.21 19.33
N GLN A 46 2.63 7.32 20.66
CA GLN A 46 3.44 6.55 21.61
C GLN A 46 3.16 5.03 21.61
N ASN A 47 2.02 4.58 21.08
CA ASN A 47 1.66 3.15 21.03
C ASN A 47 2.15 2.42 19.76
N LEU A 48 2.80 3.12 18.84
CA LEU A 48 3.45 2.54 17.63
C LEU A 48 4.54 1.49 17.96
N HIS A 49 4.94 1.37 19.22
CA HIS A 49 5.92 0.37 19.68
C HIS A 49 5.44 -1.09 19.62
N GLN A 50 4.15 -1.37 19.34
CA GLN A 50 3.70 -2.72 18.99
C GLN A 50 3.96 -3.02 17.51
N ALA A 51 5.24 -3.06 17.15
CA ALA A 51 5.80 -3.19 15.79
C ALA A 51 5.52 -4.53 15.07
N GLN A 52 4.48 -5.27 15.44
CA GLN A 52 4.15 -6.54 14.81
C GLN A 52 2.70 -6.65 14.33
N LYS A 53 1.82 -5.69 14.62
CA LYS A 53 0.43 -5.74 14.15
C LYS A 53 -0.07 -4.32 13.88
N ASN A 54 -0.25 -3.98 12.61
CA ASN A 54 -0.87 -2.69 12.27
C ASN A 54 -2.39 -2.81 12.39
N SER A 55 -3.00 -1.86 13.10
CA SER A 55 -4.44 -1.72 13.17
C SER A 55 -4.79 -0.27 12.80
N VAL A 56 -5.58 -0.09 11.74
CA VAL A 56 -6.17 1.22 11.33
C VAL A 56 -6.60 2.07 12.52
N SER A 57 -6.23 3.34 12.49
CA SER A 57 -6.31 4.28 13.62
C SER A 57 -7.21 5.49 13.37
N SER A 58 -7.79 5.61 12.18
CA SER A 58 -8.44 6.84 11.71
C SER A 58 -9.96 6.78 11.75
N THR A 59 -10.56 7.89 12.21
CA THR A 59 -12.00 8.16 12.13
C THR A 59 -12.28 9.04 10.92
N VAL A 60 -13.30 8.72 10.13
CA VAL A 60 -13.70 9.54 8.98
C VAL A 60 -15.01 10.27 9.29
N LEU A 61 -15.01 11.57 9.03
CA LEU A 61 -16.17 12.45 9.11
C LEU A 61 -16.70 12.69 7.70
N LEU A 62 -17.95 12.31 7.43
CA LEU A 62 -18.63 12.57 6.16
C LEU A 62 -19.58 13.74 6.33
N VAL A 63 -19.50 14.71 5.42
CA VAL A 63 -20.41 15.86 5.36
C VAL A 63 -21.45 15.59 4.28
N CYS A 64 -22.70 15.39 4.70
CA CYS A 64 -23.82 15.02 3.86
C CYS A 64 -24.78 16.21 3.69
N ARG A 65 -25.27 16.40 2.46
CA ARG A 65 -26.32 17.38 2.12
C ARG A 65 -27.43 16.70 1.35
N LYS A 66 -28.63 17.29 1.34
CA LYS A 66 -29.70 16.77 0.48
C LYS A 66 -29.25 16.89 -0.97
N ARG A 67 -29.31 15.78 -1.70
CA ARG A 67 -29.03 15.74 -3.14
C ARG A 67 -30.14 16.48 -3.88
N ASP A 68 -29.81 17.10 -5.01
CA ASP A 68 -30.81 17.69 -5.89
C ASP A 68 -31.78 16.59 -6.38
N PRO A 69 -33.09 16.71 -6.14
CA PRO A 69 -34.07 15.73 -6.62
C PRO A 69 -34.14 15.66 -8.16
N ASN A 70 -33.59 16.64 -8.87
CA ASN A 70 -33.53 16.67 -10.34
C ASN A 70 -32.17 16.21 -10.90
N ALA A 71 -31.26 15.70 -10.05
CA ALA A 71 -30.02 15.11 -10.52
C ALA A 71 -30.31 13.95 -11.47
N GLY A 72 -29.68 13.96 -12.64
CA GLY A 72 -29.75 12.85 -13.60
C GLY A 72 -28.92 11.66 -13.16
N SER A 73 -29.12 10.52 -13.84
CA SER A 73 -28.25 9.35 -13.71
C SER A 73 -26.93 9.55 -14.43
N ALA A 74 -25.89 8.82 -14.02
CA ALA A 74 -24.60 8.79 -14.72
C ALA A 74 -24.15 7.37 -15.06
N TRP A 75 -23.32 7.22 -16.09
CA TRP A 75 -22.65 5.96 -16.40
C TRP A 75 -21.34 5.86 -15.62
N TRP A 76 -21.03 4.66 -15.13
CA TRP A 76 -19.79 4.42 -14.40
C TRP A 76 -18.54 4.76 -15.21
N ASP A 77 -18.53 4.42 -16.50
CA ASP A 77 -17.39 4.70 -17.37
C ASP A 77 -17.13 6.20 -17.55
N ASP A 78 -18.16 7.04 -17.40
CA ASP A 78 -18.03 8.50 -17.48
C ASP A 78 -17.45 9.09 -16.18
N ILE A 79 -17.89 8.59 -15.03
CA ILE A 79 -17.50 9.16 -13.72
C ILE A 79 -16.26 8.51 -13.11
N ARG A 80 -15.91 7.27 -13.51
CA ARG A 80 -14.76 6.55 -12.97
C ARG A 80 -13.46 7.35 -13.10
N PRO A 81 -13.11 7.93 -14.27
CA PRO A 81 -11.89 8.73 -14.39
C PRO A 81 -11.92 9.99 -13.53
N GLU A 82 -13.07 10.66 -13.40
CA GLU A 82 -13.24 11.81 -12.51
C GLU A 82 -12.94 11.41 -11.05
N LEU A 83 -13.48 10.27 -10.62
CA LEU A 83 -13.29 9.72 -9.29
C LEU A 83 -11.81 9.45 -9.00
N SER A 84 -11.14 8.69 -9.88
CA SER A 84 -9.72 8.34 -9.68
C SER A 84 -8.85 9.60 -9.65
N ASN A 85 -9.08 10.54 -10.57
CA ASN A 85 -8.34 11.80 -10.60
C ASN A 85 -8.54 12.64 -9.34
N LEU A 86 -9.78 12.73 -8.82
CA LEU A 86 -10.04 13.47 -7.58
C LEU A 86 -9.35 12.81 -6.38
N VAL A 87 -9.36 11.48 -6.31
CA VAL A 87 -8.68 10.73 -5.24
C VAL A 87 -7.17 10.98 -5.29
N GLU A 88 -6.55 10.84 -6.47
CA GLU A 88 -5.11 11.10 -6.63
C GLU A 88 -4.75 12.56 -6.34
N GLN A 89 -5.60 13.52 -6.74
CA GLN A 89 -5.39 14.94 -6.44
C GLN A 89 -5.43 15.24 -4.93
N ARG A 90 -6.26 14.52 -4.17
CA ARG A 90 -6.41 14.71 -2.71
C ARG A 90 -5.35 13.97 -1.90
N ALA A 91 -4.71 12.93 -2.45
CA ALA A 91 -3.74 12.12 -1.73
C ALA A 91 -2.55 12.93 -1.15
N PRO A 92 -1.95 13.91 -1.85
CA PRO A 92 -0.91 14.76 -1.27
C PRO A 92 -1.38 15.58 -0.06
N GLU A 93 -2.64 16.05 -0.07
CA GLU A 93 -3.22 16.81 1.05
C GLU A 93 -3.36 15.92 2.29
N PHE A 94 -3.81 14.68 2.12
CA PHE A 94 -3.89 13.72 3.22
C PHE A 94 -2.51 13.45 3.83
N GLU A 95 -1.50 13.19 3.01
CA GLU A 95 -0.14 12.97 3.51
C GLU A 95 0.46 14.20 4.21
N ALA A 96 0.15 15.41 3.73
CA ALA A 96 0.58 16.64 4.38
C ALA A 96 -0.04 16.84 5.78
N ASN A 97 -1.08 16.08 6.10
CA ASN A 97 -1.73 16.02 7.41
C ASN A 97 -1.43 14.70 8.16
N ASP A 98 -0.30 14.07 7.86
CA ASP A 98 0.20 12.83 8.49
C ASP A 98 -0.70 11.59 8.29
N ILE A 99 -1.65 11.66 7.36
CA ILE A 99 -2.48 10.51 6.98
C ILE A 99 -1.69 9.68 5.96
N THR A 100 -1.11 8.58 6.42
CA THR A 100 -0.24 7.71 5.63
C THR A 100 -0.62 6.23 5.80
N GLY A 101 0.06 5.34 5.06
CA GLY A 101 -0.17 3.91 5.14
C GLY A 101 -1.61 3.54 4.79
N ILE A 102 -2.19 2.59 5.53
CA ILE A 102 -3.57 2.13 5.33
C ILE A 102 -4.63 3.22 5.55
N ASP A 103 -4.35 4.19 6.43
CA ASP A 103 -5.29 5.29 6.71
C ASP A 103 -5.46 6.22 5.50
N LEU A 104 -4.45 6.31 4.62
CA LEU A 104 -4.56 7.03 3.36
C LEU A 104 -5.61 6.38 2.42
N TYR A 105 -5.63 5.05 2.34
CA TYR A 105 -6.60 4.31 1.52
C TYR A 105 -8.04 4.53 2.01
N LEU A 106 -8.24 4.53 3.33
CA LEU A 106 -9.56 4.79 3.92
C LEU A 106 -10.01 6.24 3.71
N SER A 107 -9.07 7.19 3.79
CA SER A 107 -9.35 8.62 3.58
C SER A 107 -9.82 8.92 2.16
N ALA A 108 -9.39 8.11 1.18
CA ALA A 108 -9.81 8.22 -0.21
C ALA A 108 -11.29 7.83 -0.45
N PHE A 109 -11.94 7.12 0.47
CA PHE A 109 -13.35 6.76 0.32
C PHE A 109 -14.26 7.98 0.30
N GLY A 110 -13.92 9.00 1.06
CA GLY A 110 -14.71 10.23 1.11
C GLY A 110 -14.75 11.00 -0.22
N PRO A 111 -13.61 11.33 -0.84
CA PRO A 111 -13.56 11.89 -2.19
C PRO A 111 -14.23 10.99 -3.23
N ALA A 112 -14.05 9.67 -3.12
CA ALA A 112 -14.70 8.73 -4.04
C ALA A 112 -16.23 8.74 -3.93
N LEU A 113 -16.74 8.71 -2.70
CA LEU A 113 -18.17 8.82 -2.42
C LEU A 113 -18.74 10.17 -2.81
N ASN A 114 -17.94 11.24 -2.85
CA ASN A 114 -18.42 12.53 -3.32
C ASN A 114 -18.86 12.47 -4.78
N VAL A 115 -17.96 12.00 -5.66
CA VAL A 115 -18.27 11.83 -7.09
C VAL A 115 -19.42 10.86 -7.27
N PHE A 116 -19.36 9.71 -6.59
CA PHE A 116 -20.36 8.64 -6.74
C PHE A 116 -21.77 9.06 -6.27
N SER A 117 -21.88 9.65 -5.08
CA SER A 117 -23.19 9.99 -4.49
C SER A 117 -23.86 11.19 -5.15
N ARG A 118 -23.08 12.14 -5.68
CA ARG A 118 -23.57 13.29 -6.46
C ARG A 118 -24.19 12.84 -7.79
N ALA A 119 -23.58 11.83 -8.42
CA ALA A 119 -23.99 11.29 -9.72
C ALA A 119 -25.06 10.19 -9.63
N TRP A 120 -25.62 9.96 -8.44
CA TRP A 120 -26.55 8.87 -8.20
C TRP A 120 -27.91 9.07 -8.87
N PRO A 121 -28.48 8.05 -9.56
CA PRO A 121 -27.98 6.68 -9.66
C PRO A 121 -26.87 6.50 -10.71
N VAL A 122 -25.91 5.62 -10.38
CA VAL A 122 -24.79 5.27 -11.26
C VAL A 122 -25.06 3.92 -11.92
N LEU A 123 -24.96 3.85 -13.24
CA LEU A 123 -25.28 2.67 -14.04
C LEU A 123 -24.02 2.04 -14.68
N ASP A 124 -23.98 0.72 -14.76
CA ASP A 124 -22.99 -0.01 -15.55
C ASP A 124 -23.31 0.03 -17.05
N SER A 125 -22.46 -0.56 -17.90
CA SER A 125 -22.67 -0.60 -19.36
C SER A 125 -23.94 -1.33 -19.81
N ALA A 126 -24.55 -2.13 -18.93
CA ALA A 126 -25.82 -2.84 -19.18
C ALA A 126 -27.05 -2.05 -18.67
N GLY A 127 -26.85 -0.88 -18.07
CA GLY A 127 -27.91 -0.05 -17.49
C GLY A 127 -28.34 -0.51 -16.10
N VAL A 128 -27.54 -1.34 -15.42
CA VAL A 128 -27.82 -1.83 -14.07
C VAL A 128 -27.22 -0.87 -13.05
N GLU A 129 -28.00 -0.53 -12.02
CA GLU A 129 -27.56 0.31 -10.91
C GLU A 129 -26.39 -0.35 -10.15
N MET A 130 -25.31 0.40 -9.99
CA MET A 130 -24.11 -0.04 -9.28
C MET A 130 -24.18 0.32 -7.80
N ARG A 131 -23.54 -0.49 -6.95
CA ARG A 131 -23.43 -0.22 -5.51
C ARG A 131 -22.22 0.66 -5.19
N PRO A 132 -22.24 1.44 -4.08
CA PRO A 132 -21.12 2.27 -3.65
C PRO A 132 -19.78 1.53 -3.51
N GLU A 133 -19.78 0.22 -3.24
CA GLU A 133 -18.59 -0.62 -3.18
C GLU A 133 -17.59 -0.40 -4.34
N ILE A 134 -18.10 -0.21 -5.56
CA ILE A 134 -17.24 0.00 -6.74
C ILE A 134 -16.47 1.32 -6.70
N ALA A 135 -16.99 2.34 -6.01
CA ALA A 135 -16.27 3.58 -5.76
C ALA A 135 -15.09 3.35 -4.79
N PHE A 136 -15.23 2.46 -3.81
CA PHE A 136 -14.14 2.11 -2.89
C PHE A 136 -13.04 1.31 -3.58
N GLU A 137 -13.41 0.37 -4.44
CA GLU A 137 -12.45 -0.38 -5.26
C GLU A 137 -11.62 0.58 -6.12
N GLU A 138 -12.28 1.53 -6.79
CA GLU A 138 -11.59 2.52 -7.60
C GLU A 138 -10.71 3.46 -6.77
N ALA A 139 -11.19 3.90 -5.59
CA ALA A 139 -10.39 4.73 -4.69
C ALA A 139 -9.11 4.02 -4.24
N ARG A 140 -9.18 2.71 -3.94
CA ARG A 140 -8.00 1.93 -3.58
C ARG A 140 -7.01 1.79 -4.74
N LYS A 141 -7.51 1.58 -5.96
CA LYS A 141 -6.67 1.55 -7.18
C LYS A 141 -5.95 2.87 -7.37
N ALA A 142 -6.67 3.99 -7.28
CA ALA A 142 -6.13 5.33 -7.40
C ALA A 142 -5.03 5.60 -6.35
N ILE A 143 -5.26 5.26 -5.07
CA ILE A 143 -4.23 5.41 -4.02
C ILE A 143 -3.05 4.47 -4.26
N ALA A 144 -3.26 3.20 -4.63
CA ALA A 144 -2.18 2.27 -4.92
C ALA A 144 -1.28 2.79 -6.05
N ASN A 145 -1.89 3.29 -7.14
CA ASN A 145 -1.17 3.89 -8.26
C ASN A 145 -0.41 5.14 -7.83
N TYR A 146 -1.06 6.06 -7.11
CA TYR A 146 -0.43 7.27 -6.57
C TYR A 146 0.79 6.94 -5.71
N ARG A 147 0.64 6.01 -4.76
CA ARG A 147 1.72 5.58 -3.86
C ARG A 147 2.87 4.95 -4.63
N PHE A 148 2.57 4.06 -5.56
CA PHE A 148 3.60 3.38 -6.33
C PHE A 148 4.40 4.37 -7.20
N HIS A 149 3.71 5.28 -7.91
CA HIS A 149 4.35 6.35 -8.67
C HIS A 149 5.21 7.27 -7.79
N LYS A 150 4.75 7.60 -6.58
CA LYS A 150 5.52 8.43 -5.65
C LYS A 150 6.79 7.74 -5.16
N LEU A 151 6.75 6.43 -4.93
CA LEU A 151 7.93 5.67 -4.50
C LEU A 151 8.97 5.53 -5.62
N ILE A 152 8.52 5.27 -6.85
CA ILE A 152 9.39 5.01 -8.01
C ILE A 152 9.94 6.28 -8.65
N GLN A 153 9.25 7.43 -8.51
CA GLN A 153 9.64 8.76 -9.03
C GLN A 153 9.92 8.81 -10.55
N THR A 154 9.61 7.75 -11.29
CA THR A 154 9.85 7.57 -12.72
C THR A 154 8.71 6.75 -13.33
N ASP A 155 8.77 6.40 -14.62
CA ASP A 155 7.76 5.54 -15.25
C ASP A 155 7.70 4.16 -14.56
N ALA A 156 6.49 3.78 -14.12
CA ALA A 156 6.19 2.51 -13.46
C ALA A 156 6.09 1.32 -14.43
N ALA A 157 6.17 1.58 -15.74
CA ALA A 157 6.11 0.55 -16.77
C ALA A 157 7.13 -0.58 -16.51
N GLY A 158 6.63 -1.82 -16.52
CA GLY A 158 7.43 -3.03 -16.46
C GLY A 158 7.40 -3.77 -15.11
N PHE A 159 6.99 -3.14 -14.01
CA PHE A 159 6.88 -3.84 -12.72
C PHE A 159 5.76 -4.88 -12.73
N ASP A 160 6.08 -6.11 -12.32
CA ASP A 160 5.09 -7.17 -12.17
C ASP A 160 4.18 -6.91 -10.95
N SER A 161 2.92 -7.34 -11.04
CA SER A 161 1.91 -7.09 -10.00
C SER A 161 2.24 -7.70 -8.64
N LEU A 162 3.05 -8.77 -8.57
CA LEU A 162 3.44 -9.39 -7.30
C LEU A 162 4.48 -8.52 -6.58
N THR A 163 5.46 -8.00 -7.31
CA THR A 163 6.44 -7.05 -6.78
C THR A 163 5.77 -5.75 -6.36
N GLN A 164 4.87 -5.19 -7.18
CA GLN A 164 4.09 -4.00 -6.82
C GLN A 164 3.31 -4.23 -5.51
N TRP A 165 2.64 -5.38 -5.40
CA TRP A 165 1.89 -5.72 -4.21
C TRP A 165 2.77 -5.88 -2.97
N TYR A 166 3.91 -6.57 -3.09
CA TYR A 166 4.83 -6.74 -1.96
C TYR A 166 5.36 -5.40 -1.44
N ILE A 167 5.74 -4.50 -2.35
CA ILE A 167 6.22 -3.15 -2.01
C ILE A 167 5.11 -2.33 -1.36
N LEU A 168 3.92 -2.29 -1.98
CA LEU A 168 2.80 -1.52 -1.45
C LEU A 168 2.25 -2.10 -0.14
N ALA A 169 2.39 -3.40 0.10
CA ALA A 169 2.05 -3.99 1.38
C ALA A 169 2.96 -3.46 2.49
N TRP A 170 4.27 -3.33 2.25
CA TRP A 170 5.18 -2.68 3.19
C TRP A 170 4.87 -1.20 3.39
N ASP A 171 4.60 -0.46 2.30
CA ASP A 171 4.24 0.97 2.36
C ASP A 171 2.92 1.21 3.14
N ALA A 172 1.89 0.42 2.85
CA ALA A 172 0.57 0.56 3.46
C ALA A 172 0.54 0.08 4.91
N PHE A 173 1.06 -1.11 5.19
CA PHE A 173 0.91 -1.76 6.49
C PHE A 173 2.07 -1.50 7.44
N ARG A 174 3.27 -1.19 6.93
CA ARG A 174 4.47 -0.90 7.74
C ARG A 174 4.78 -1.97 8.80
N ALA A 175 4.28 -3.18 8.60
CA ALA A 175 4.37 -4.29 9.54
C ALA A 175 4.39 -5.60 8.76
N ARG A 176 5.03 -6.62 9.33
CA ARG A 176 5.10 -7.94 8.72
C ARG A 176 3.79 -8.71 8.80
N GLU A 177 3.03 -8.53 9.88
CA GLU A 177 1.72 -9.15 10.06
C GLU A 177 0.62 -8.07 10.05
N PHE A 178 -0.43 -8.33 9.27
CA PHE A 178 -1.54 -7.41 9.03
C PHE A 178 -2.83 -8.18 8.71
N PRO A 179 -4.02 -7.53 8.75
CA PRO A 179 -5.29 -8.19 8.47
C PRO A 179 -5.33 -8.83 7.07
N PHE A 180 -5.89 -10.04 6.98
CA PHE A 180 -5.97 -10.77 5.69
C PHE A 180 -6.89 -10.06 4.69
N ASP A 181 -7.98 -9.44 5.16
CA ASP A 181 -8.90 -8.76 4.25
C ASP A 181 -8.26 -7.52 3.60
N GLU A 182 -7.45 -6.75 4.33
CA GLU A 182 -6.73 -5.61 3.74
C GLU A 182 -5.70 -6.06 2.70
N ALA A 183 -5.02 -7.19 2.97
CA ALA A 183 -4.13 -7.83 2.00
C ALA A 183 -4.87 -8.19 0.70
N ARG A 184 -6.10 -8.70 0.85
CA ARG A 184 -7.00 -9.04 -0.27
C ARG A 184 -7.43 -7.81 -1.05
N GLN A 185 -7.85 -6.75 -0.35
CA GLN A 185 -8.25 -5.50 -0.99
C GLN A 185 -7.09 -4.87 -1.78
N LEU A 186 -5.87 -4.92 -1.24
CA LEU A 186 -4.68 -4.45 -1.95
C LEU A 186 -4.36 -5.32 -3.19
N ALA A 187 -4.53 -6.64 -3.12
CA ALA A 187 -4.34 -7.55 -4.26
C ALA A 187 -5.32 -7.25 -5.40
N LEU A 188 -6.58 -6.99 -5.05
CA LEU A 188 -7.61 -6.59 -6.01
C LEU A 188 -7.30 -5.23 -6.67
N ALA A 189 -6.78 -4.28 -5.89
CA ALA A 189 -6.43 -2.95 -6.41
C ALA A 189 -5.26 -2.97 -7.40
N ILE A 190 -4.24 -3.80 -7.18
CA ILE A 190 -3.00 -3.76 -7.99
C ILE A 190 -3.11 -4.58 -9.27
N GLY A 191 -3.56 -5.83 -9.16
CA GLY A 191 -3.54 -6.76 -10.29
C GLY A 191 -4.77 -7.64 -10.41
N GLY A 192 -5.80 -7.43 -9.58
CA GLY A 192 -7.03 -8.23 -9.61
C GLY A 192 -6.81 -9.71 -9.31
N PHE A 193 -5.69 -10.08 -8.68
CA PHE A 193 -5.34 -11.48 -8.45
C PHE A 193 -5.84 -11.98 -7.09
N ASN A 194 -5.95 -13.31 -6.96
CA ASN A 194 -6.45 -13.94 -5.74
C ASN A 194 -5.37 -13.90 -4.65
N VAL A 195 -5.69 -13.27 -3.51
CA VAL A 195 -4.80 -13.21 -2.33
C VAL A 195 -4.35 -14.59 -1.86
N ASN A 196 -5.15 -15.64 -2.08
CA ASN A 196 -4.79 -17.00 -1.71
C ASN A 196 -3.60 -17.53 -2.51
N ASP A 197 -3.37 -17.02 -3.72
CA ASP A 197 -2.24 -17.40 -4.56
C ASP A 197 -0.92 -16.86 -3.97
N LEU A 198 -0.97 -15.73 -3.25
CA LEU A 198 0.18 -15.22 -2.49
C LEU A 198 0.64 -16.22 -1.43
N SER A 199 -0.27 -17.02 -0.87
CA SER A 199 0.05 -18.08 0.09
C SER A 199 0.45 -19.39 -0.58
N LYS A 200 -0.41 -19.88 -1.48
CA LYS A 200 -0.32 -21.24 -2.04
C LYS A 200 0.66 -21.35 -3.20
N THR A 201 0.71 -20.34 -4.06
CA THR A 201 1.45 -20.38 -5.33
C THR A 201 2.79 -19.66 -5.18
N TYR A 202 2.76 -18.38 -4.84
CA TYR A 202 3.95 -17.51 -4.79
C TYR A 202 4.69 -17.55 -3.45
N LYS A 203 4.03 -18.08 -2.41
CA LYS A 203 4.58 -18.22 -1.05
C LYS A 203 5.18 -16.89 -0.58
N LEU A 204 4.48 -15.79 -0.77
CA LEU A 204 4.85 -14.45 -0.31
C LEU A 204 4.34 -14.16 1.10
N LEU A 205 3.26 -14.82 1.51
CA LEU A 205 2.69 -14.71 2.85
C LEU A 205 2.24 -16.07 3.40
N ASP A 206 2.11 -16.15 4.71
CA ASP A 206 1.29 -17.17 5.39
C ASP A 206 0.01 -16.51 5.90
N SER A 207 -1.11 -17.23 5.81
CA SER A 207 -2.42 -16.77 6.26
C SER A 207 -2.89 -17.60 7.46
N THR A 208 -3.32 -16.91 8.52
CA THR A 208 -3.98 -17.49 9.69
C THR A 208 -5.39 -16.90 9.80
N SER A 209 -6.18 -17.33 10.79
CA SER A 209 -7.55 -16.81 10.95
C SER A 209 -7.52 -15.28 11.18
N GLY A 210 -8.06 -14.52 10.22
CA GLY A 210 -8.19 -13.05 10.28
C GLY A 210 -6.93 -12.24 9.96
N THR A 211 -5.73 -12.82 10.02
CA THR A 211 -4.46 -12.13 9.71
C THR A 211 -3.61 -12.88 8.71
N CYS A 212 -2.63 -12.19 8.14
CA CYS A 212 -1.59 -12.77 7.30
C CYS A 212 -0.25 -12.13 7.62
N LYS A 213 0.82 -12.87 7.30
CA LYS A 213 2.19 -12.51 7.62
C LYS A 213 3.07 -12.68 6.40
N LEU A 214 3.81 -11.64 6.01
CA LEU A 214 4.82 -11.76 4.96
C LEU A 214 5.89 -12.77 5.37
N LEU A 215 6.23 -13.67 4.46
CA LEU A 215 7.27 -14.66 4.67
C LEU A 215 8.66 -14.04 4.53
N THR A 216 9.57 -14.44 5.41
CA THR A 216 10.98 -14.04 5.34
C THR A 216 11.62 -14.57 4.06
N PRO A 217 12.66 -13.93 3.50
CA PRO A 217 13.42 -14.49 2.39
C PRO A 217 13.89 -15.94 2.62
N GLN A 218 14.36 -16.28 3.83
CA GLN A 218 14.74 -17.65 4.19
C GLN A 218 13.55 -18.61 4.21
N GLN A 219 12.40 -18.19 4.72
CA GLN A 219 11.19 -19.01 4.73
C GLN A 219 10.72 -19.30 3.31
N ARG A 220 10.75 -18.29 2.43
CA ARG A 220 10.41 -18.44 1.02
C ARG A 220 11.37 -19.38 0.30
N LEU A 221 12.68 -19.23 0.53
CA LEU A 221 13.69 -20.15 0.00
C LEU A 221 13.46 -21.59 0.47
N LYS A 222 13.25 -21.80 1.78
CA LYS A 222 12.94 -23.11 2.36
C LYS A 222 11.67 -23.73 1.78
N LYS A 223 10.65 -22.92 1.51
CA LYS A 223 9.42 -23.36 0.85
C LYS A 223 9.58 -23.51 -0.66
N ARG A 224 10.76 -23.28 -1.24
CA ARG A 224 11.02 -23.33 -2.70
C ARG A 224 10.11 -22.37 -3.48
N ALA A 225 10.00 -21.13 -3.02
CA ALA A 225 9.32 -20.06 -3.76
C ALA A 225 10.14 -19.61 -4.97
N PHE A 226 11.46 -19.61 -4.82
CA PHE A 226 12.45 -19.29 -5.85
C PHE A 226 13.69 -20.18 -5.67
N SER A 227 14.61 -20.17 -6.64
CA SER A 227 15.92 -20.84 -6.57
C SER A 227 17.02 -19.79 -6.39
N THR A 228 18.06 -20.11 -5.60
CA THR A 228 19.30 -19.32 -5.54
C THR A 228 20.37 -19.87 -6.48
N ASN A 229 20.09 -20.95 -7.22
CA ASN A 229 20.93 -21.43 -8.31
C ASN A 229 20.68 -20.56 -9.56
N PRO A 230 21.70 -19.85 -10.09
CA PRO A 230 21.53 -18.98 -11.26
C PRO A 230 20.96 -19.69 -12.49
N ASP A 231 21.29 -20.98 -12.69
CA ASP A 231 20.84 -21.75 -13.85
C ASP A 231 19.36 -22.16 -13.77
N GLU A 232 18.78 -22.14 -12.57
CA GLU A 232 17.38 -22.50 -12.29
C GLU A 232 16.51 -21.29 -11.95
N PHE A 233 17.12 -20.12 -11.73
CA PHE A 233 16.40 -18.93 -11.33
C PHE A 233 15.64 -18.34 -12.52
N SER A 234 14.36 -18.06 -12.29
CA SER A 234 13.51 -17.37 -13.24
C SER A 234 13.03 -16.05 -12.63
N ALA A 235 13.36 -14.94 -13.29
CA ALA A 235 13.01 -13.59 -12.85
C ALA A 235 11.55 -13.22 -13.22
N LEU A 236 10.59 -14.12 -12.97
CA LEU A 236 9.16 -13.85 -13.27
C LEU A 236 8.59 -12.72 -12.42
N ALA A 237 9.02 -12.64 -11.16
CA ALA A 237 8.71 -11.56 -10.25
C ALA A 237 10.00 -11.02 -9.64
N LEU A 238 10.21 -9.70 -9.71
CA LEU A 238 11.45 -9.07 -9.20
C LEU A 238 11.65 -9.28 -7.70
N VAL A 239 10.55 -9.41 -6.94
CA VAL A 239 10.58 -9.76 -5.51
C VAL A 239 11.31 -11.07 -5.23
N ASP A 240 11.31 -12.03 -6.16
CA ASP A 240 12.05 -13.29 -6.01
C ASP A 240 13.55 -13.06 -6.14
N GLY A 241 13.96 -12.13 -7.01
CA GLY A 241 15.35 -11.70 -7.11
C GLY A 241 15.80 -11.00 -5.83
N LEU A 242 14.98 -10.08 -5.29
CA LEU A 242 15.27 -9.37 -4.04
C LEU A 242 15.40 -10.35 -2.88
N HIS A 243 14.49 -11.31 -2.77
CA HIS A 243 14.55 -12.30 -1.69
C HIS A 243 15.68 -13.31 -1.91
N GLY A 244 16.04 -13.61 -3.16
CA GLY A 244 17.20 -14.45 -3.50
C GLY A 244 18.51 -13.86 -2.99
N ILE A 245 18.78 -12.58 -3.28
CA ILE A 245 20.00 -11.91 -2.80
C ILE A 245 20.02 -11.77 -1.27
N ILE A 246 18.88 -11.48 -0.64
CA ILE A 246 18.79 -11.32 0.81
C ILE A 246 19.02 -12.69 1.48
N ALA A 247 18.40 -13.76 0.97
CA ALA A 247 18.58 -15.10 1.51
C ALA A 247 20.04 -15.55 1.43
N LEU A 248 20.69 -15.36 0.27
CA LEU A 248 22.11 -15.66 0.08
C LEU A 248 23.01 -14.87 1.03
N TYR A 249 22.78 -13.57 1.15
CA TYR A 249 23.57 -12.71 2.04
C TYR A 249 23.44 -13.13 3.51
N LEU A 250 22.23 -13.43 3.96
CA LEU A 250 21.98 -13.80 5.34
C LEU A 250 22.46 -15.21 5.68
N GLU A 251 22.52 -16.13 4.71
CA GLU A 251 23.06 -17.49 4.90
C GLU A 251 24.60 -17.49 4.92
N GLU A 252 25.22 -16.80 3.96
CA GLU A 252 26.68 -16.86 3.73
C GLU A 252 27.45 -15.74 4.44
N GLN A 253 26.76 -14.67 4.86
CA GLN A 253 27.37 -13.47 5.49
C GLN A 253 28.49 -12.86 4.63
N SER A 254 28.37 -12.95 3.29
CA SER A 254 29.36 -12.52 2.31
C SER A 254 28.70 -11.98 1.05
N ILE A 255 29.35 -11.01 0.40
CA ILE A 255 28.87 -10.38 -0.85
C ILE A 255 29.20 -11.22 -2.09
N GLU A 256 30.19 -12.12 -2.03
CA GLU A 256 30.66 -12.90 -3.16
C GLU A 256 29.60 -13.84 -3.75
N PRO A 257 28.84 -14.61 -2.95
CA PRO A 257 27.73 -15.43 -3.45
C PRO A 257 26.63 -14.58 -4.09
N VAL A 258 26.29 -13.44 -3.48
CA VAL A 258 25.29 -12.50 -3.99
C VAL A 258 25.72 -11.93 -5.34
N ARG A 259 26.98 -11.49 -5.45
CA ARG A 259 27.56 -10.98 -6.70
C ARG A 259 27.58 -12.05 -7.78
N ARG A 260 27.91 -13.30 -7.45
CA ARG A 260 27.86 -14.43 -8.40
C ARG A 260 26.43 -14.66 -8.89
N PHE A 261 25.45 -14.66 -7.98
CA PHE A 261 24.05 -14.83 -8.32
C PHE A 261 23.53 -13.72 -9.23
N LEU A 262 23.78 -12.46 -8.88
CA LEU A 262 23.38 -11.30 -9.68
C LEU A 262 23.99 -11.30 -11.09
N LYS A 263 25.25 -11.74 -11.22
CA LYS A 263 25.92 -11.87 -12.53
C LYS A 263 25.37 -13.05 -13.33
N GLY A 264 25.23 -14.22 -12.71
CA GLY A 264 24.75 -15.44 -13.37
C GLY A 264 23.31 -15.33 -13.87
N THR A 265 22.47 -14.60 -13.14
CA THR A 265 21.06 -14.36 -13.50
C THR A 265 20.85 -13.14 -14.40
N GLY A 266 21.88 -12.31 -14.61
CA GLY A 266 21.78 -11.05 -15.35
C GLY A 266 21.06 -9.92 -14.61
N LEU A 267 20.61 -10.13 -13.37
CA LEU A 267 19.92 -9.12 -12.55
C LEU A 267 20.75 -7.86 -12.32
N ILE A 268 22.09 -7.98 -12.30
CA ILE A 268 22.99 -6.83 -12.15
C ILE A 268 22.85 -5.78 -13.27
N SER A 269 22.42 -6.20 -14.46
CA SER A 269 22.23 -5.35 -15.64
C SER A 269 20.76 -5.01 -15.88
N ASN A 270 19.85 -5.49 -15.03
CA ASN A 270 18.43 -5.23 -15.14
C ASN A 270 18.06 -3.95 -14.38
N ASP A 271 17.80 -2.87 -15.10
CA ASP A 271 17.46 -1.56 -14.51
C ASP A 271 16.17 -1.62 -13.69
N LEU A 272 15.20 -2.44 -14.11
CA LEU A 272 13.95 -2.62 -13.39
C LEU A 272 14.19 -3.32 -12.03
N PHE A 273 15.10 -4.30 -12.00
CA PHE A 273 15.52 -4.94 -10.76
C PHE A 273 16.21 -3.95 -9.81
N MET A 274 17.12 -3.11 -10.31
CA MET A 274 17.77 -2.08 -9.51
C MET A 274 16.77 -1.08 -8.92
N ARG A 275 15.79 -0.66 -9.73
CA ARG A 275 14.68 0.17 -9.24
C ARG A 275 13.85 -0.55 -8.18
N SER A 276 13.58 -1.85 -8.35
CA SER A 276 12.83 -2.62 -7.34
C SER A 276 13.54 -2.66 -5.99
N TRP A 277 14.87 -2.70 -6.00
CA TRP A 277 15.69 -2.60 -4.78
C TRP A 277 15.54 -1.23 -4.13
N GLU A 278 15.69 -0.14 -4.90
CA GLU A 278 15.53 1.23 -4.41
C GLU A 278 14.15 1.46 -3.79
N VAL A 279 13.11 1.04 -4.50
CA VAL A 279 11.71 1.20 -4.08
C VAL A 279 11.44 0.33 -2.84
N ALA A 280 12.00 -0.87 -2.75
CA ALA A 280 11.90 -1.70 -1.55
C ALA A 280 12.54 -1.03 -0.32
N LEU A 281 13.73 -0.42 -0.46
CA LEU A 281 14.38 0.34 0.62
C LEU A 281 13.57 1.57 1.06
N LYS A 282 12.84 2.21 0.13
CA LYS A 282 11.93 3.33 0.44
C LYS A 282 10.65 2.88 1.14
N ALA A 283 10.11 1.71 0.78
CA ALA A 283 8.83 1.21 1.27
C ALA A 283 8.95 0.44 2.60
N ILE A 284 10.02 -0.33 2.79
CA ILE A 284 10.20 -1.14 4.01
C ILE A 284 10.63 -0.20 5.16
N PRO A 285 9.91 -0.20 6.30
CA PRO A 285 10.22 0.72 7.40
C PRO A 285 11.63 0.55 7.97
N HIS A 286 12.35 1.66 8.06
CA HIS A 286 13.59 1.71 8.82
C HIS A 286 13.30 1.82 10.33
N ILE A 287 13.99 1.01 11.14
CA ILE A 287 13.89 1.02 12.60
C ILE A 287 15.29 1.29 13.16
N GLY A 288 15.48 2.37 13.91
CA GLY A 288 16.80 2.76 14.43
C GLY A 288 17.41 1.78 15.44
N ASP A 289 16.58 1.01 16.15
CA ASP A 289 17.03 -0.09 17.02
C ASP A 289 17.48 -1.29 16.16
N GLU A 290 18.79 -1.51 16.07
CA GLU A 290 19.39 -2.56 15.24
C GLU A 290 18.81 -3.96 15.49
N ARG A 291 18.38 -4.26 16.72
CA ARG A 291 17.82 -5.58 17.07
C ARG A 291 16.41 -5.78 16.55
N LYS A 292 15.73 -4.69 16.19
CA LYS A 292 14.36 -4.67 15.70
C LYS A 292 14.26 -4.34 14.21
N ARG A 293 15.39 -4.07 13.54
CA ARG A 293 15.42 -3.82 12.10
C ARG A 293 14.77 -4.97 11.34
N ILE A 294 14.01 -4.60 10.32
CA ILE A 294 13.42 -5.56 9.38
C ILE A 294 14.58 -6.15 8.56
N GLU A 295 14.67 -7.47 8.53
CA GLU A 295 15.80 -8.19 7.94
C GLU A 295 16.02 -7.86 6.45
N GLU A 296 14.96 -7.64 5.67
CA GLU A 296 15.07 -7.24 4.26
C GLU A 296 15.64 -5.84 4.12
N GLU A 297 15.16 -4.86 4.90
CA GLU A 297 15.70 -3.50 4.87
C GLU A 297 17.17 -3.48 5.28
N LYS A 298 17.51 -4.22 6.34
CA LYS A 298 18.90 -4.36 6.79
C LYS A 298 19.79 -4.99 5.71
N ALA A 299 19.41 -6.14 5.18
CA ALA A 299 20.21 -6.85 4.18
C ALA A 299 20.38 -6.05 2.89
N LEU A 300 19.30 -5.42 2.40
CA LEU A 300 19.35 -4.58 1.20
C LEU A 300 20.21 -3.33 1.41
N ALA A 301 20.19 -2.72 2.60
CA ALA A 301 21.03 -1.56 2.92
C ALA A 301 22.50 -1.94 3.07
N ASP A 302 22.81 -3.07 3.73
CA ASP A 302 24.17 -3.57 3.91
C ASP A 302 24.80 -3.93 2.55
N LEU A 303 24.04 -4.63 1.69
CA LEU A 303 24.48 -4.98 0.33
C LEU A 303 24.67 -3.74 -0.55
N TRP A 304 23.79 -2.74 -0.44
CA TRP A 304 23.95 -1.47 -1.14
C TRP A 304 25.24 -0.74 -0.73
N LEU A 305 25.57 -0.76 0.57
CA LEU A 305 26.79 -0.13 1.09
C LEU A 305 28.06 -0.88 0.70
N ALA A 306 27.99 -2.22 0.59
CA ALA A 306 29.15 -3.07 0.35
C ALA A 306 29.46 -3.34 -1.14
N MET A 307 28.58 -2.94 -2.06
CA MET A 307 28.71 -3.24 -3.49
C MET A 307 28.63 -1.96 -4.34
N ASP A 308 29.79 -1.46 -4.77
CA ASP A 308 29.93 -0.25 -5.60
C ASP A 308 29.04 -0.29 -6.86
N GLU A 309 28.95 -1.46 -7.50
CA GLU A 309 28.10 -1.67 -8.68
C GLU A 309 26.59 -1.47 -8.42
N ILE A 310 26.14 -1.65 -7.18
CA ILE A 310 24.76 -1.41 -6.73
C ILE A 310 24.60 0.04 -6.30
N GLN A 311 25.56 0.58 -5.54
CA GLN A 311 25.55 1.97 -5.09
C GLN A 311 25.47 2.96 -6.26
N ALA A 312 26.12 2.64 -7.38
CA ALA A 312 26.07 3.46 -8.59
C ALA A 312 24.69 3.49 -9.29
N LYS A 313 23.79 2.54 -8.99
CA LYS A 313 22.51 2.36 -9.67
C LYS A 313 21.27 2.54 -8.79
N VAL A 314 21.44 2.44 -7.47
CA VAL A 314 20.35 2.51 -6.49
C VAL A 314 20.50 3.78 -5.66
N VAL A 315 19.53 4.68 -5.75
CA VAL A 315 19.55 5.96 -5.03
C VAL A 315 18.86 5.78 -3.68
N TYR A 316 19.66 5.54 -2.64
CA TYR A 316 19.19 5.42 -1.26
C TYR A 316 19.87 6.45 -0.35
N VAL A 317 19.07 7.24 0.35
CA VAL A 317 19.56 8.12 1.41
C VAL A 317 19.37 7.37 2.73
N GLN A 318 20.47 6.97 3.36
CA GLN A 318 20.40 6.37 4.68
C GLN A 318 19.75 7.35 5.65
N PRO A 319 18.71 6.93 6.39
CA PRO A 319 18.17 7.73 7.48
C PRO A 319 19.30 8.07 8.44
N SER A 320 19.55 9.37 8.67
CA SER A 320 20.57 9.79 9.62
C SER A 320 20.26 9.16 10.98
N LEU A 321 21.23 8.47 11.59
CA LEU A 321 21.18 8.18 13.02
C LEU A 321 21.02 9.51 13.74
N GLY A 322 19.83 9.80 14.25
CA GLY A 322 19.63 10.89 15.17
C GLY A 322 20.52 10.62 16.38
N LEU A 323 21.64 11.32 16.46
CA LEU A 323 22.42 11.45 17.69
C LEU A 323 21.62 12.35 18.66
N GLU A 324 20.45 11.89 19.12
CA GLU A 324 19.82 12.44 20.31
C GLU A 324 20.56 11.88 21.53
N GLY A 325 21.71 12.48 21.81
CA GLY A 325 22.61 12.06 22.88
C GLY A 325 23.82 12.98 22.98
N GLY A 326 23.59 14.29 23.02
CA GLY A 326 24.65 15.29 23.16
C GLY A 326 24.19 16.48 23.99
N GLN A 327 24.51 16.43 25.29
CA GLN A 327 24.68 17.54 26.23
C GLN A 327 23.85 18.81 25.98
N MET A 328 22.80 18.99 26.79
CA MET A 328 22.46 20.34 27.25
C MET A 328 23.63 20.83 28.12
N ASP A 329 24.51 21.62 27.51
CA ASP A 329 25.46 22.44 28.25
C ASP A 329 24.67 23.43 29.12
N LEU A 330 24.83 23.29 30.43
CA LEU A 330 24.39 24.27 31.41
C LEU A 330 25.37 25.45 31.36
N PHE A 331 24.98 26.52 30.66
CA PHE A 331 25.41 27.89 30.98
C PHE A 331 24.31 28.89 30.70
#